data_AF-A0A2N3DMQ6-F1
#
_entry.id   AF-A0A2N3DMQ6-F1
#
_cell.length_a   1.000
_cell.length_b   1.000
_cell.length_c   1.000
_cell.angle_alpha   90.00
_cell.angle_beta   90.00
_cell.angle_gamma   90.00
#
_symmetry.space_group_name_H-M   'P 1'
#
loop_
_entity.id
_entity.type
_entity.pdbx_description
1 polymer ?
#
loop_
_entity_poly.entity_id
_entity_poly.type
_entity_poly.pdbx_seq_one_letter_code
_entity_poly.pdbx_strand_id
1 'polypeptide(L)' 'EERKYRQACQIVIENQKASGSWLQRQMGVGYNTAAKWIERMEEDGLVGPANHVGRREIFRDRDGNPL' A
#
# COMPACT_ATOMS: atom_id res chain seq x y z
N GLU A 1 15.30 4.64 -1.89
CA GLU A 1 13.83 4.73 -1.91
C GLU A 1 13.16 3.38 -2.13
N GLU A 2 13.62 2.61 -3.12
CA GLU A 2 13.11 1.26 -3.46
C GLU A 2 13.01 0.29 -2.27
N ARG A 3 14.00 0.24 -1.37
CA ARG A 3 13.93 -0.60 -0.16
C ARG A 3 12.72 -0.30 0.73
N LYS A 4 12.40 0.99 0.93
CA LYS A 4 11.26 1.42 1.76
C LYS A 4 9.94 1.13 1.05
N TYR A 5 9.90 1.29 -0.28
CA TYR A 5 8.74 0.92 -1.08
C TYR A 5 8.41 -0.57 -0.94
N ARG A 6 9.41 -1.45 -1.12
CA ARG A 6 9.20 -2.90 -0.94
C ARG A 6 8.72 -3.28 0.46
N GLN A 7 9.28 -2.63 1.49
CA GLN A 7 8.81 -2.79 2.87
C GLN A 7 7.36 -2.33 3.04
N ALA A 8 6.99 -1.19 2.43
CA ALA A 8 5.61 -0.71 2.43
C ALA A 8 4.66 -1.70 1.74
N CYS A 9 5.04 -2.27 0.59
CA CYS A 9 4.26 -3.29 -0.10
C CYS A 9 4.03 -4.51 0.79
N GLN A 10 5.10 -5.01 1.41
CA GLN A 10 5.01 -6.16 2.32
C GLN A 10 4.04 -5.88 3.47
N ILE A 11 4.15 -4.72 4.12
CA ILE A 11 3.25 -4.32 5.21
C ILE A 11 1.78 -4.26 4.75
N VAL A 12 1.52 -3.69 3.57
CA VAL A 12 0.17 -3.61 3.00
C VAL A 12 -0.42 -5.00 2.74
N ILE A 13 0.37 -5.88 2.14
CA ILE A 13 0.00 -7.27 1.79
C ILE A 13 -0.28 -8.09 3.06
N GLU A 14 0.64 -8.08 4.03
CA GLU A 14 0.50 -8.83 5.28
C GLU A 14 -0.71 -8.38 6.11
N ASN A 15 -0.94 -7.06 6.20
CA ASN A 15 -2.01 -6.50 7.02
C ASN A 15 -3.35 -6.42 6.29
N GLN A 16 -3.36 -6.66 4.98
CA GLN A 16 -4.54 -6.50 4.12
C GLN A 16 -5.20 -5.12 4.30
N LYS A 17 -4.37 -4.07 4.36
CA LYS A 17 -4.80 -2.67 4.51
C LYS A 17 -4.00 -1.75 3.60
N ALA A 18 -4.69 -1.05 2.70
CA ALA A 18 -4.09 -0.08 1.80
C ALA A 18 -4.79 1.29 1.96
N SER A 19 -4.24 2.16 2.83
CA SER A 19 -4.60 3.57 2.88
C SER A 19 -3.39 4.44 3.24
N GLY A 20 -3.32 5.65 2.68
CA GLY A 20 -2.17 6.55 2.86
C GLY A 20 -1.90 6.90 4.33
N SER A 21 -2.93 7.28 5.09
CA SER A 21 -2.80 7.65 6.51
C SER A 21 -2.47 6.47 7.42
N TRP A 22 -2.84 5.25 7.03
CA TRP A 22 -2.44 4.05 7.76
C TRP A 22 -0.98 3.70 7.47
N LEU A 23 -0.59 3.68 6.20
CA LEU A 23 0.78 3.37 5.78
C LEU A 23 1.79 4.40 6.33
N GLN A 24 1.39 5.67 6.39
CA GLN A 24 2.14 6.75 7.04
C GLN A 24 2.57 6.37 8.46
N ARG A 25 1.62 5.89 9.27
CA ARG A 25 1.86 5.52 10.68
C ARG A 25 2.71 4.26 10.81
N GLN A 26 2.53 3.28 9.91
CA GLN A 26 3.33 2.06 9.94
C GLN A 26 4.79 2.29 9.53
N MET A 27 5.01 3.15 8.53
CA MET A 27 6.35 3.40 7.97
C MET A 27 7.09 4.56 8.64
N GLY A 28 6.42 5.36 9.47
CA GLY A 28 7.01 6.54 10.10
C GLY A 28 7.47 7.60 9.08
N VAL A 29 6.75 7.73 7.96
CA VAL A 29 7.07 8.68 6.88
C VAL A 29 6.01 9.79 6.79
N GLY A 30 6.28 10.84 6.02
CA GLY A 30 5.28 11.87 5.72
C GLY A 30 4.13 11.35 4.85
N TYR A 31 2.96 11.98 4.95
CA TYR A 31 1.76 11.58 4.22
C TYR A 31 1.99 11.50 2.70
N ASN A 32 2.64 12.52 2.11
CA ASN A 32 2.91 12.56 0.67
C ASN A 32 3.76 11.38 0.20
N THR A 33 4.72 10.93 1.01
CA THR A 33 5.54 9.75 0.71
C THR A 33 4.70 8.48 0.74
N ALA A 34 3.85 8.32 1.76
CA ALA A 34 2.96 7.17 1.87
C ALA A 34 1.93 7.14 0.74
N ALA A 35 1.36 8.29 0.37
CA ALA A 35 0.42 8.42 -0.73
C ALA A 35 1.06 8.01 -2.07
N LYS A 36 2.27 8.51 -2.36
CA LYS A 36 3.03 8.12 -3.57
C LYS A 36 3.31 6.62 -3.64
N TRP A 37 3.62 5.98 -2.52
CA TRP A 37 3.82 4.53 -2.51
C TRP A 37 2.52 3.78 -2.79
N ILE A 38 1.40 4.25 -2.25
CA ILE A 38 0.09 3.66 -2.51
C ILE A 38 -0.32 3.83 -3.98
N GLU A 39 -0.05 4.99 -4.60
CA GLU A 39 -0.27 5.22 -6.03
C GLU A 39 0.60 4.28 -6.88
N ARG A 40 1.88 4.13 -6.52
CA ARG A 40 2.78 3.18 -7.20
C ARG A 40 2.31 1.72 -7.05
N MET A 41 1.76 1.34 -5.89
CA MET A 41 1.17 0.01 -5.71
C MET A 41 -0.04 -0.22 -6.62
N GLU A 42 -0.80 0.82 -6.94
CA GLU A 42 -1.91 0.76 -7.90
C GLU A 42 -1.39 0.56 -9.32
N GLU A 43 -0.37 1.33 -9.72
CA GLU A 43 0.31 1.17 -11.02
C GLU A 43 0.92 -0.23 -11.18
N ASP A 44 1.50 -0.79 -10.11
CA ASP A 44 2.06 -2.14 -10.07
C ASP A 44 0.98 -3.26 -10.01
N GLY A 45 -0.31 -2.89 -9.93
CA GLY A 45 -1.43 -3.84 -9.85
C GLY A 45 -1.48 -4.64 -8.55
N LEU A 46 -0.90 -4.11 -7.46
CA LEU A 46 -0.95 -4.71 -6.13
C LEU A 46 -2.22 -4.30 -5.38
N VAL A 47 -2.70 -3.09 -5.62
CA VAL A 47 -3.91 -2.53 -5.02
C VAL A 47 -4.82 -1.93 -6.08
N GLY A 48 -6.12 -1.91 -5.80
CA GLY A 48 -7.13 -1.30 -6.64
C GLY A 48 -7.25 0.21 -6.46
N PRO A 49 -8.20 0.84 -7.17
CA PRO A 49 -8.48 2.26 -7.05
C PRO A 49 -8.96 2.64 -5.65
N ALA A 50 -8.74 3.90 -5.27
CA ALA A 50 -9.21 4.43 -4.01
C ALA A 50 -10.74 4.53 -3.99
N ASN A 51 -11.35 4.09 -2.90
CA ASN A 51 -12.77 4.30 -2.64
C ASN A 51 -13.05 5.69 -2.02
N HIS A 52 -14.32 5.97 -1.72
CA HIS A 52 -14.78 7.24 -1.15
C HIS A 52 -14.14 7.63 0.21
N VAL A 53 -13.47 6.70 0.91
CA VAL A 53 -12.73 6.97 2.16
C VAL A 53 -11.21 6.84 2.00
N GLY A 54 -10.71 6.72 0.76
CA GLY A 54 -9.28 6.59 0.47
C GLY A 54 -8.68 5.23 0.85
N ARG A 55 -9.50 4.20 1.05
CA ARG A 55 -9.05 2.80 1.16
C ARG A 55 -9.01 2.16 -0.23
N ARG A 56 -8.11 1.22 -0.41
CA ARG A 56 -7.95 0.46 -1.65
C ARG A 56 -8.12 -1.02 -1.40
N GLU A 57 -8.71 -1.70 -2.37
CA GLU A 57 -8.74 -3.16 -2.42
C GLU A 57 -7.32 -3.68 -2.68
N ILE A 58 -7.00 -4.87 -2.20
CA ILE A 58 -5.67 -5.48 -2.37
C ILE A 58 -5.86 -6.71 -3.23
N PHE A 59 -5.06 -6.84 -4.30
CA PHE A 59 -5.14 -7.95 -5.27
C PHE A 59 -4.10 -9.05 -4.98
N ARG A 60 -3.70 -9.15 -3.71
CA ARG A 60 -2.70 -10.09 -3.21
C ARG A 60 -3.19 -10.72 -1.91
N ASP A 61 -2.96 -12.03 -1.76
CA ASP A 61 -3.18 -12.72 -0.48
C ASP A 61 -2.12 -12.30 0.56
N ARG A 62 -2.15 -12.86 1.77
CA ARG A 62 -1.18 -12.51 2.82
C ARG A 62 0.24 -12.99 2.54
N ASP A 63 0.40 -13.93 1.61
CA ASP A 63 1.69 -14.48 1.20
C ASP A 63 2.27 -13.74 -0.02
N GLY A 64 1.50 -12.82 -0.61
CA GLY A 64 1.88 -12.02 -1.76
C GLY A 64 1.55 -12.66 -3.12
N ASN A 65 0.76 -13.74 -3.15
CA ASN A 65 0.27 -14.33 -4.39
C ASN A 65 -0.91 -13.51 -4.94
N PRO A 66 -1.11 -13.44 -6.27
CA PRO A 66 -2.31 -12.87 -6.85
C PRO A 66 -3.59 -13.53 -6.31
N LEU A 67 -4.58 -12.70 -5.97
CA LEU A 67 -5.95 -13.16 -5.68
C LEU A 67 -6.73 -13.46 -6.96
#